data_AF-A0A8T5FC43-F1
#
_entry.id   AF-A0A8T5FC43-F1
#
_cell.length_a   1.000
_cell.length_b   1.000
_cell.length_c   1.000
_cell.angle_alpha   90.00
_cell.angle_beta   90.00
_cell.angle_gamma   90.00
#
_symmetry.space_group_name_H-M   'P 1'
#
loop_
_entity.id
_entity.type
_entity.pdbx_description
1 polymer ?
#
loop_
_entity_poly.entity_id
_entity_poly.type
_entity_poly.pdbx_seq_one_letter_code
_entity_poly.pdbx_strand_id
1 'polypeptide(L)'
;REYCTSSNKPDNIHTNPDKFYKNKGWISFGDWLGTGTIATQNLQYRSFEEARKFVRGLGLKGNKEWREYCASGNKPDDIPSNPFATYSDWKRKKRKR
;
A
#
# COMPACT_ATOMS: atom_id res chain seq x y z
N ARG A 1 13.93 18.56 14.14
CA ARG A 1 14.60 18.01 12.92
C ARG A 1 16.12 17.87 13.18
N GLU A 2 16.53 17.47 14.39
CA GLU A 2 17.90 17.74 14.91
C GLU A 2 18.85 16.54 14.85
N TYR A 3 18.35 15.34 14.59
CA TYR A 3 19.18 14.13 14.57
C TYR A 3 19.99 13.98 13.27
N CYS A 4 19.40 14.34 12.12
CA CYS A 4 19.99 14.11 10.79
C CYS A 4 21.16 15.03 10.43
N THR A 5 21.42 16.07 11.24
CA THR A 5 22.49 17.07 11.04
C THR A 5 23.57 17.01 12.11
N SER A 6 23.46 16.09 13.09
CA SER A 6 24.46 15.93 14.14
C SER A 6 25.57 14.97 13.70
N SER A 7 26.82 15.29 14.06
CA SER A 7 28.03 14.56 13.72
C SER A 7 28.14 13.14 14.32
N ASN A 8 27.07 12.63 14.94
CA ASN A 8 26.99 11.30 15.58
C ASN A 8 26.25 10.26 14.73
N LYS A 9 26.24 10.45 13.41
CA LYS A 9 25.55 9.56 12.49
C LYS A 9 26.47 8.39 12.13
N PRO A 10 26.05 7.12 12.30
CA PRO A 10 26.82 5.99 11.79
C PRO A 10 26.99 6.13 10.28
N ASP A 11 28.23 5.97 9.78
CA ASP A 11 28.60 6.20 8.36
C ASP A 11 27.71 5.43 7.37
N ASN A 12 27.14 4.30 7.81
CA ASN A 12 26.27 3.44 7.01
C ASN A 12 24.81 3.88 6.92
N ILE A 13 24.40 4.99 7.54
CA ILE A 13 23.05 5.51 7.38
C ILE A 13 23.16 6.83 6.63
N HIS A 14 22.76 6.87 5.36
CA HIS A 14 22.74 8.10 4.57
C HIS A 14 21.48 8.94 4.87
N THR A 15 21.56 10.25 4.71
CA THR A 15 20.46 11.19 5.08
C THR A 15 19.33 11.12 4.05
N ASN A 16 19.71 10.79 2.83
CA ASN A 16 18.83 10.43 1.72
C ASN A 16 19.21 9.01 1.27
N PRO A 17 18.72 7.98 1.98
CA PRO A 17 19.04 6.60 1.65
C PRO A 17 18.41 6.18 0.30
N ASP A 18 17.26 6.75 -0.05
CA ASP A 18 16.60 6.58 -1.36
C ASP A 18 17.49 6.92 -2.55
N LYS A 19 18.34 7.95 -2.43
CA LYS A 19 19.29 8.34 -3.48
C LYS A 19 20.55 7.48 -3.47
N PHE A 20 21.05 7.16 -2.28
CA PHE A 20 22.33 6.47 -2.10
C PHE A 20 22.24 4.98 -2.45
N TYR A 21 21.13 4.35 -2.08
CA TYR A 21 20.91 2.91 -2.31
C TYR A 21 20.08 2.63 -3.56
N LYS A 22 19.67 3.64 -4.34
CA LYS A 22 18.83 3.51 -5.54
C LYS A 22 19.26 2.37 -6.48
N ASN A 23 20.57 2.23 -6.70
CA ASN A 23 21.16 1.21 -7.58
C ASN A 23 21.82 0.05 -6.82
N LYS A 24 21.62 -0.03 -5.50
CA LYS A 24 22.20 -1.02 -4.59
C LYS A 24 21.11 -1.90 -3.94
N GLY A 25 19.96 -2.03 -4.59
CA GLY A 25 18.83 -2.83 -4.09
C GLY A 25 17.82 -2.05 -3.25
N TRP A 26 17.74 -0.72 -3.36
CA TRP A 26 16.67 0.05 -2.73
C TRP A 26 15.30 -0.30 -3.32
N ILE A 27 14.42 -0.86 -2.49
CA ILE A 27 13.05 -1.21 -2.87
C ILE A 27 12.10 -0.09 -2.45
N SER A 28 12.06 0.24 -1.16
CA SER A 28 11.24 1.32 -0.61
C SER A 28 11.69 1.71 0.79
N PHE A 29 11.18 2.84 1.31
CA PHE A 29 11.37 3.17 2.72
C PHE A 29 10.76 2.12 3.66
N GLY A 30 9.68 1.44 3.26
CA GLY A 30 9.06 0.39 4.07
C GLY A 30 9.98 -0.82 4.25
N ASP A 31 10.63 -1.21 3.16
CA ASP A 31 11.63 -2.29 3.13
C ASP A 31 12.90 -1.89 3.92
N TRP A 32 13.42 -0.68 3.70
CA TRP A 32 14.62 -0.19 4.39
C TRP A 32 14.43 0.00 5.91
N LEU A 33 13.25 0.43 6.35
CA LEU A 33 12.91 0.55 7.77
C LEU A 33 12.44 -0.77 8.40
N GLY A 34 12.33 -1.85 7.62
CA GLY A 34 11.80 -3.14 8.09
C GLY A 34 10.32 -3.09 8.49
N THR A 35 9.57 -2.09 8.03
CA THR A 35 8.14 -1.93 8.36
C THR A 35 7.22 -2.61 7.35
N GLY A 36 7.72 -2.98 6.17
CA GLY A 36 6.90 -3.54 5.09
C GLY A 36 5.90 -2.55 4.47
N THR A 37 5.95 -1.27 4.85
CA THR A 37 4.95 -0.28 4.43
C THR A 37 5.20 0.20 3.00
N ILE A 38 4.34 -0.18 2.06
CA ILE A 38 4.37 0.34 0.68
C ILE A 38 3.70 1.73 0.65
N ALA A 39 4.38 2.71 0.07
CA ALA A 39 3.82 4.05 -0.07
C ALA A 39 2.56 4.03 -0.95
N THR A 40 1.52 4.79 -0.58
CA THR A 40 0.20 4.79 -1.24
C THR A 40 0.27 4.97 -2.75
N GLN A 41 1.20 5.80 -3.25
CA GLN A 41 1.41 6.05 -4.68
C GLN A 41 2.03 4.87 -5.44
N ASN A 42 2.70 3.94 -4.76
CA ASN A 42 3.35 2.78 -5.35
C ASN A 42 2.52 1.50 -5.16
N LEU A 43 1.36 1.56 -4.51
CA LEU A 43 0.47 0.42 -4.38
C LEU A 43 -0.15 0.06 -5.73
N GLN A 44 0.22 -1.13 -6.23
CA GLN A 44 -0.38 -1.70 -7.43
C GLN A 44 -1.52 -2.63 -7.03
N TYR A 45 -2.75 -2.14 -7.16
CA TYR A 45 -3.94 -2.93 -6.86
C TYR A 45 -4.29 -3.86 -8.03
N ARG A 46 -4.89 -5.01 -7.73
CA ARG A 46 -5.45 -5.89 -8.77
C ARG A 46 -6.57 -5.20 -9.55
N SER A 47 -6.94 -5.81 -10.67
CA SER A 47 -8.14 -5.38 -11.40
C SER A 47 -9.40 -5.49 -10.53
N PHE A 48 -10.38 -4.61 -10.78
CA PHE A 48 -11.65 -4.62 -10.04
C PHE A 48 -12.36 -5.98 -10.11
N GLU A 49 -12.25 -6.67 -11.25
CA GLU A 49 -12.91 -7.96 -11.46
C GLU A 49 -12.30 -9.07 -10.60
N GLU A 50 -10.97 -9.14 -10.52
CA GLU A 50 -10.27 -10.09 -9.65
C GLU A 50 -10.53 -9.78 -8.18
N ALA A 51 -10.41 -8.50 -7.78
CA ALA A 51 -10.70 -8.07 -6.42
C ALA A 51 -12.14 -8.43 -6.02
N ARG A 52 -13.11 -8.21 -6.93
CA ARG A 52 -14.51 -8.58 -6.70
C ARG A 52 -14.72 -10.09 -6.59
N LYS A 53 -14.05 -10.89 -7.41
CA LYS A 53 -14.11 -12.37 -7.33
C LYS A 53 -13.57 -12.85 -5.99
N PHE A 54 -12.43 -12.32 -5.56
CA PHE A 54 -11.83 -12.64 -4.25
C PHE A 54 -12.77 -12.29 -3.10
N VAL A 55 -13.24 -11.04 -3.03
CA VAL A 55 -14.11 -10.58 -1.93
C VAL A 55 -15.43 -11.35 -1.88
N ARG A 56 -15.99 -11.76 -3.03
CA ARG A 56 -17.19 -12.61 -3.08
C ARG A 56 -16.92 -14.03 -2.61
N GLY A 57 -15.72 -14.56 -2.85
CA GLY A 57 -15.29 -15.87 -2.35
C GLY A 57 -15.17 -15.92 -0.82
N LEU A 58 -14.91 -14.79 -0.16
CA LEU A 58 -14.84 -14.70 1.31
C LEU A 58 -16.20 -14.85 2.01
N GLY A 59 -17.32 -14.79 1.28
CA GLY A 59 -18.66 -14.96 1.87
C GLY A 59 -19.10 -13.85 2.82
N LEU A 60 -18.45 -12.68 2.77
CA LEU A 60 -18.75 -11.54 3.64
C LEU A 60 -20.17 -11.00 3.37
N LYS A 61 -20.97 -10.85 4.41
CA LYS A 61 -22.38 -10.42 4.36
C LYS A 61 -22.54 -8.92 4.20
N GLY A 62 -21.52 -8.12 4.47
CA GLY A 62 -21.63 -6.67 4.32
C GLY A 62 -20.36 -5.88 4.64
N ASN A 63 -20.52 -4.55 4.58
CA ASN A 63 -19.43 -3.59 4.78
C ASN A 63 -18.81 -3.67 6.18
N LYS A 64 -19.59 -4.03 7.20
CA LYS A 64 -19.09 -4.22 8.56
C LYS A 64 -18.04 -5.33 8.62
N GLU A 65 -18.36 -6.51 8.10
CA GLU A 65 -17.44 -7.64 8.04
C GLU A 65 -16.22 -7.34 7.15
N TRP A 66 -16.40 -6.58 6.06
CA TRP A 66 -15.26 -6.12 5.26
C TRP A 66 -14.30 -5.24 6.05
N ARG A 67 -14.81 -4.31 6.87
CA ARG A 67 -13.98 -3.44 7.72
C ARG A 67 -13.25 -4.24 8.79
N GLU A 68 -13.93 -5.20 9.41
CA GLU A 68 -13.33 -6.11 10.39
C GLU A 68 -12.24 -6.97 9.74
N TYR A 69 -12.49 -7.51 8.54
CA TYR A 69 -11.49 -8.24 7.76
C TYR A 69 -10.26 -7.37 7.41
N CYS A 70 -10.48 -6.12 6.97
CA CYS A 70 -9.39 -5.17 6.74
C CYS A 70 -8.59 -4.86 8.00
N ALA A 71 -9.27 -4.69 9.14
CA ALA A 71 -8.64 -4.41 10.42
C ALA A 71 -7.88 -5.61 11.01
N SER A 72 -8.28 -6.82 10.64
CA SER A 72 -7.64 -8.06 11.11
C SER A 72 -6.23 -8.30 10.56
N GLY A 73 -5.77 -7.50 9.59
CA GLY A 73 -4.47 -7.68 8.94
C GLY A 73 -4.43 -8.85 7.94
N ASN A 74 -5.50 -9.63 7.81
CA ASN A 74 -5.61 -10.72 6.81
C ASN A 74 -5.92 -10.23 5.39
N LYS A 75 -6.05 -8.91 5.21
CA LYS A 75 -6.34 -8.32 3.91
C LYS A 75 -5.05 -8.29 3.09
N PRO A 76 -5.05 -8.90 1.89
CA PRO A 76 -3.94 -8.78 0.96
C PRO A 76 -3.60 -7.31 0.63
N ASP A 77 -2.32 -7.01 0.44
CA ASP A 77 -1.84 -5.69 0.03
C ASP A 77 -2.33 -5.28 -1.37
N ASP A 78 -2.66 -6.27 -2.21
CA ASP A 78 -3.14 -6.10 -3.57
C ASP A 78 -4.63 -5.70 -3.65
N ILE A 79 -5.33 -5.65 -2.51
CA ILE A 79 -6.74 -5.22 -2.41
C ILE A 79 -6.84 -3.89 -1.65
N PRO A 80 -7.46 -2.85 -2.24
CA PRO A 80 -7.63 -1.58 -1.56
C PRO A 80 -8.64 -1.70 -0.42
N SER A 81 -8.33 -1.11 0.74
CA SER A 81 -9.27 -1.04 1.87
C SER A 81 -10.51 -0.19 1.56
N ASN A 82 -10.35 0.79 0.66
CA ASN A 82 -11.45 1.59 0.11
C ASN A 82 -11.55 1.43 -1.42
N PRO A 83 -12.29 0.42 -1.91
CA PRO A 83 -12.45 0.18 -3.34
C PRO A 83 -13.07 1.36 -4.10
N PHE A 84 -13.87 2.20 -3.44
CA PHE A 84 -14.53 3.34 -4.07
C PHE A 84 -13.55 4.44 -4.50
N ALA A 85 -12.46 4.63 -3.75
CA ALA A 85 -11.42 5.60 -4.09
C ALA A 85 -10.55 5.08 -5.24
N THR A 86 -10.16 3.80 -5.16
CA THR A 86 -9.25 3.17 -6.13
C THR A 86 -9.89 2.89 -7.48
N TYR A 87 -11.10 2.31 -7.51
CA TYR A 87 -11.78 1.95 -8.75
C TYR A 87 -12.80 3.02 -9.18
N SER A 88 -12.53 4.28 -8.85
CA SER A 88 -13.39 5.42 -9.17
C SER A 88 -13.71 5.53 -10.68
N ASP A 89 -12.79 5.09 -11.55
CA ASP A 89 -12.96 5.09 -13.00
C ASP A 89 -14.06 4.10 -13.50
N TRP A 90 -14.30 3.01 -12.77
CA TRP A 90 -15.39 2.08 -13.08
C TRP A 90 -16.78 2.74 -12.96
N LYS A 91 -16.97 3.68 -12.02
CA LYS A 91 -18.25 4.41 -11.89
C LYS A 91 -18.53 5.29 -13.09
N ARG A 92 -17.50 5.92 -13.68
CA ARG A 92 -17.65 6.81 -14.84
C ARG A 92 -18.23 6.07 -16.05
N LYS A 93 -17.83 4.80 -16.25
CA LYS A 93 -18.34 3.95 -17.35
C LYS A 93 -19.80 3.53 -17.18
N LYS A 94 -20.30 3.38 -15.95
CA LYS A 94 -21.71 3.03 -15.69
C LYS A 94 -22.70 4.17 -15.85
N ARG A 95 -22.28 5.43 -15.67
CA ARG A 95 -23.13 6.62 -15.83
C ARG A 95 -23.41 7.01 -17.29
N LYS A 96 -22.73 6.37 -18.26
CA LYS A 96 -22.88 6.61 -19.70
C LYS A 96 -23.66 5.50 -20.43
N ARG A 97 -24.24 4.55 -19.70
CA ARG A 97 -25.12 3.50 -20.26
C ARG A 97 -26.54 3.72 -19.80
#